data_AF-A0A424L6R6-F1
#
_entry.id   AF-A0A424L6R6-F1
#
_cell.length_a   1.000
_cell.length_b   1.000
_cell.length_c   1.000
_cell.angle_alpha   90.00
_cell.angle_beta   90.00
_cell.angle_gamma   90.00
#
_symmetry.space_group_name_H-M   'P 1'
#
loop_
_entity.id
_entity.type
_entity.pdbx_description
1 polymer ?
#
loop_
_entity_poly.entity_id
_entity_poly.type
_entity_poly.pdbx_seq_one_letter_code
_entity_poly.pdbx_strand_id
1 'polypeptide(L)'
;MVSVQSRGRPDERRDSEMTIMDLVILARTTPVEATRFRHGVGQAHHAEYLSDSIKSALFASQSHRTGTRLHIVLEAGTGIPRTLTLDGDVIGDLGELTETGIIRSLADALDQTTNLVQGESVALSTGIIVSVLAFEPALRALGDPSGLIGGAGKEGVQDRPRFLLQPDGTDIRELDTAAGGVFVMSDHVPMPRKIAKSLIRRGYAPLSVGPRMLQTAHCITLIHNEFDRSPLR
;
A
#
# COMPACT_ATOMS: atom_id res chain seq x y z
N MET A 1 37.72 16.46 29.86
CA MET A 1 37.61 15.24 29.02
C MET A 1 36.21 14.68 29.24
N VAL A 2 35.24 15.09 28.42
CA VAL A 2 33.84 14.63 28.55
C VAL A 2 33.66 13.51 27.53
N SER A 3 33.45 12.30 28.02
CA SER A 3 33.18 11.11 27.21
C SER A 3 31.80 11.26 26.57
N VAL A 4 31.78 11.38 25.24
CA VAL A 4 30.53 11.32 24.45
C VAL A 4 30.14 9.85 24.39
N GLN A 5 29.15 9.48 25.21
CA GLN A 5 28.46 8.19 25.02
C GLN A 5 27.81 8.19 23.63
N SER A 6 28.25 7.27 22.78
CA SER A 6 27.62 7.01 21.49
C SER A 6 26.18 6.56 21.73
N ARG A 7 25.22 7.45 21.45
CA ARG A 7 23.82 7.04 21.28
C ARG A 7 23.81 6.04 20.12
N GLY A 8 23.46 4.78 20.40
CA GLY A 8 23.22 3.78 19.35
C GLY A 8 22.21 4.31 18.33
N ARG A 9 22.27 3.81 17.09
CA ARG A 9 21.31 4.22 16.05
C ARG A 9 19.89 3.91 16.55
N PRO A 10 18.92 4.82 16.35
CA PRO A 10 17.54 4.60 16.79
C PRO A 10 16.88 3.37 16.13
N ASP A 11 17.48 2.82 15.08
CA ASP A 11 16.97 1.72 14.27
C ASP A 11 17.32 0.30 14.81
N GLU A 12 18.07 0.18 15.91
CA GLU A 12 18.56 -1.10 16.42
C GLU A 12 17.79 -1.66 17.62
N ARG A 13 16.45 -1.48 17.69
CA ARG A 13 15.64 -2.10 18.75
C ARG A 13 14.40 -2.85 18.26
N ARG A 14 14.49 -4.17 18.48
CA ARG A 14 13.49 -5.14 18.97
C ARG A 14 12.76 -6.01 17.96
N ASP A 15 13.03 -7.31 18.11
CA ASP A 15 12.16 -8.46 17.77
C ASP A 15 10.86 -8.45 18.60
N SER A 16 10.03 -7.43 18.46
CA SER A 16 8.60 -7.58 18.74
C SER A 16 7.96 -8.23 17.51
N GLU A 17 6.95 -9.07 17.73
CA GLU A 17 6.15 -9.69 16.65
C GLU A 17 5.74 -8.59 15.66
N MET A 18 6.38 -8.57 14.48
CA MET A 18 6.37 -7.39 13.62
C MET A 18 5.00 -7.27 12.95
N THR A 19 4.12 -6.46 13.53
CA THR A 19 2.75 -6.33 13.04
C THR A 19 2.73 -5.62 11.70
N ILE A 20 2.26 -6.33 10.66
CA ILE A 20 2.29 -5.87 9.28
C ILE A 20 1.27 -4.75 9.06
N MET A 21 1.71 -3.69 8.37
CA MET A 21 0.86 -2.61 7.85
C MET A 21 0.62 -2.81 6.35
N ASP A 22 -0.62 -3.11 5.96
CA ASP A 22 -1.02 -3.15 4.55
C ASP A 22 -1.73 -1.85 4.17
N LEU A 23 -1.17 -1.16 3.19
CA LEU A 23 -1.72 0.03 2.57
C LEU A 23 -2.37 -0.41 1.25
N VAL A 24 -3.68 -0.22 1.10
CA VAL A 24 -4.42 -0.64 -0.09
C VAL A 24 -4.98 0.57 -0.81
N ILE A 25 -4.47 0.84 -2.00
CA ILE A 25 -4.94 1.91 -2.88
C ILE A 25 -5.87 1.32 -3.95
N LEU A 26 -7.12 1.77 -3.97
CA LEU A 26 -7.99 1.59 -5.12
C LEU A 26 -7.68 2.67 -6.17
N ALA A 27 -6.89 2.30 -7.19
CA ALA A 27 -6.51 3.15 -8.31
C ALA A 27 -7.59 3.10 -9.41
N ARG A 28 -8.59 3.96 -9.27
CA ARG A 28 -9.85 3.91 -10.02
C ARG A 28 -9.76 4.35 -11.46
N THR A 29 -8.86 5.28 -11.75
CA THR A 29 -8.71 5.83 -13.10
C THR A 29 -7.46 5.34 -13.80
N THR A 30 -6.54 4.75 -13.05
CA THR A 30 -5.27 4.27 -13.59
C THR A 30 -5.50 2.94 -14.33
N PRO A 31 -5.18 2.87 -15.64
CA PRO A 31 -5.52 1.73 -16.49
C PRO A 31 -4.64 0.52 -16.22
N VAL A 32 -5.17 -0.69 -16.45
CA VAL A 32 -4.39 -1.94 -16.33
C VAL A 32 -3.47 -2.19 -17.53
N GLU A 33 -3.75 -1.59 -18.69
CA GLU A 33 -2.98 -1.81 -19.92
C GLU A 33 -1.66 -1.04 -19.87
N ALA A 34 -0.52 -1.75 -19.91
CA ALA A 34 0.82 -1.19 -19.72
C ALA A 34 1.09 0.07 -20.57
N THR A 35 0.77 0.05 -21.86
CA THR A 35 0.95 1.23 -22.73
C THR A 35 0.15 2.44 -22.25
N ARG A 36 -1.13 2.26 -21.91
CA ARG A 36 -1.97 3.34 -21.39
C ARG A 36 -1.51 3.79 -20.00
N PHE A 37 -1.01 2.88 -19.18
CA PHE A 37 -0.44 3.17 -17.87
C PHE A 37 0.79 4.08 -18.02
N ARG A 38 1.76 3.71 -18.86
CA ARG A 38 3.00 4.51 -19.11
C ARG A 38 2.66 5.92 -19.61
N HIS A 39 1.69 6.03 -20.52
CA HIS A 39 1.26 7.33 -21.06
C HIS A 39 0.32 8.11 -20.12
N GLY A 40 -0.02 7.57 -18.94
CA GLY A 40 -0.93 8.21 -17.99
C GLY A 40 -0.35 9.44 -17.29
N VAL A 41 0.98 9.61 -17.30
CA VAL A 41 1.66 10.74 -16.65
C VAL A 41 1.23 12.07 -17.27
N GLY A 42 0.66 12.95 -16.46
CA GLY A 42 0.16 14.26 -16.90
C GLY A 42 -1.08 14.20 -17.80
N GLN A 43 -1.73 13.03 -17.89
CA GLN A 43 -2.98 12.81 -18.62
C GLN A 43 -4.13 12.56 -17.66
N ALA A 44 -5.36 12.54 -18.16
CA ALA A 44 -6.58 12.38 -17.35
C ALA A 44 -6.67 11.09 -16.51
N HIS A 45 -5.79 10.12 -16.73
CA HIS A 45 -5.78 8.83 -16.02
C HIS A 45 -4.80 8.81 -14.84
N HIS A 46 -3.95 9.84 -14.74
CA HIS A 46 -3.00 10.16 -13.68
C HIS A 46 -2.27 8.96 -13.08
N ALA A 47 -1.15 8.53 -13.68
CA ALA A 47 -0.34 7.46 -13.09
C ALA A 47 0.69 8.01 -12.06
N GLU A 48 1.07 9.28 -12.20
CA GLU A 48 2.17 9.93 -11.47
C GLU A 48 2.04 9.87 -9.94
N TYR A 49 0.81 9.95 -9.40
CA TYR A 49 0.61 9.92 -7.95
C TYR A 49 1.03 8.59 -7.30
N LEU A 50 1.10 7.50 -8.09
CA LEU A 50 1.55 6.19 -7.59
C LEU A 50 3.04 6.20 -7.26
N SER A 51 3.85 6.97 -8.00
CA SER A 51 5.27 7.15 -7.68
C SER A 51 5.45 7.75 -6.29
N ASP A 52 4.72 8.83 -5.99
CA ASP A 52 4.77 9.46 -4.66
C ASP A 52 4.18 8.56 -3.58
N SER A 53 3.12 7.82 -3.89
CA SER A 53 2.51 6.86 -2.95
C SER A 53 3.47 5.72 -2.60
N ILE A 54 4.20 5.18 -3.58
CA ILE A 54 5.24 4.16 -3.38
C ILE A 54 6.39 4.71 -2.54
N LYS A 55 6.89 5.91 -2.88
CA LYS A 55 7.95 6.58 -2.12
C LYS A 55 7.54 6.78 -0.66
N SER A 56 6.35 7.34 -0.42
CA SER A 56 5.82 7.54 0.93
C SER A 56 5.57 6.24 1.69
N ALA A 57 5.16 5.17 1.00
CA ALA A 57 4.84 3.89 1.63
C ALA A 57 6.07 3.11 2.06
N LEU A 58 7.11 3.06 1.21
CA LEU A 58 8.16 2.04 1.33
C LEU A 58 9.53 2.60 1.67
N PHE A 59 9.77 3.90 1.53
CA PHE A 59 11.12 4.45 1.68
C PHE A 59 11.24 5.39 2.89
N ALA A 60 12.33 5.21 3.63
CA ALA A 60 12.90 6.18 4.54
C ALA A 60 14.24 6.68 3.96
N SER A 61 14.88 7.66 4.61
CA SER A 61 16.05 8.33 4.03
C SER A 61 17.23 7.39 3.71
N GLN A 62 17.42 6.30 4.46
CA GLN A 62 18.58 5.39 4.30
C GLN A 62 18.16 3.91 4.31
N SER A 63 16.86 3.62 4.21
CA SER A 63 16.31 2.28 4.34
C SER A 63 14.95 2.17 3.66
N HIS A 64 14.46 0.94 3.52
CA HIS A 64 13.07 0.65 3.21
C HIS A 64 12.31 0.31 4.51
N ARG A 65 10.99 0.55 4.51
CA ARG A 65 10.12 0.27 5.66
C ARG A 65 9.74 -1.21 5.68
N THR A 66 10.43 -1.99 6.51
CA THR A 66 10.07 -3.37 6.80
C THR A 66 8.70 -3.46 7.49
N GLY A 67 8.01 -4.59 7.33
CA GLY A 67 6.66 -4.79 7.86
C GLY A 67 5.60 -3.89 7.25
N THR A 68 5.87 -3.28 6.08
CA THR A 68 4.91 -2.47 5.32
C THR A 68 4.72 -3.04 3.93
N ARG A 69 3.47 -3.18 3.50
CA ARG A 69 3.11 -3.61 2.15
C ARG A 69 2.20 -2.59 1.51
N LEU A 70 2.44 -2.32 0.23
CA LEU A 70 1.58 -1.47 -0.59
C LEU A 70 0.92 -2.32 -1.67
N HIS A 71 -0.41 -2.29 -1.70
CA HIS A 71 -1.23 -2.94 -2.71
C HIS A 71 -1.92 -1.87 -3.56
N ILE A 72 -1.63 -1.86 -4.86
CA ILE A 72 -2.25 -0.98 -5.84
C ILE A 72 -3.22 -1.82 -6.67
N VAL A 73 -4.51 -1.56 -6.52
CA VAL A 73 -5.56 -2.27 -7.25
C VAL A 73 -6.01 -1.44 -8.45
N LEU A 74 -5.80 -1.97 -9.64
CA LEU A 74 -6.11 -1.37 -10.93
C LEU A 74 -7.32 -2.10 -11.55
N GLU A 75 -8.40 -1.36 -11.81
CA GLU A 75 -9.63 -1.90 -12.41
C GLU A 75 -10.11 -1.11 -13.64
N ALA A 76 -9.40 -0.03 -14.02
CA ALA A 76 -9.76 0.76 -15.19
C ALA A 76 -9.18 0.15 -16.48
N GLY A 77 -9.86 0.42 -17.59
CA GLY A 77 -9.46 -0.05 -18.92
C GLY A 77 -10.31 -1.21 -19.42
N THR A 78 -9.81 -1.92 -20.43
CA THR A 78 -10.47 -3.10 -21.03
C THR A 78 -9.82 -4.41 -20.63
N GLY A 79 -8.67 -4.37 -19.96
CA GLY A 79 -7.99 -5.56 -19.46
C GLY A 79 -8.63 -6.14 -18.20
N ILE A 80 -8.17 -7.31 -17.78
CA ILE A 80 -8.59 -7.96 -16.53
C ILE A 80 -7.95 -7.19 -15.35
N PRO A 81 -8.68 -6.93 -14.24
CA PRO A 81 -8.14 -6.29 -13.06
C PRO A 81 -6.80 -6.87 -12.58
N ARG A 82 -5.95 -6.00 -12.05
CA ARG A 82 -4.63 -6.35 -11.52
C ARG A 82 -4.42 -5.73 -10.15
N THR A 83 -3.83 -6.49 -9.24
CA THR A 83 -3.29 -5.97 -7.98
C THR A 83 -1.77 -6.07 -8.04
N LEU A 84 -1.09 -4.94 -7.91
CA LEU A 84 0.36 -4.86 -7.77
C LEU A 84 0.69 -4.76 -6.29
N THR A 85 1.47 -5.69 -5.76
CA THR A 85 1.92 -5.69 -4.37
C THR A 85 3.42 -5.41 -4.31
N LEU A 86 3.80 -4.43 -3.51
CA LEU A 86 5.19 -4.12 -3.17
C LEU A 86 5.36 -4.35 -1.67
N ASP A 87 6.25 -5.25 -1.30
CA ASP A 87 6.53 -5.62 0.09
C ASP A 87 7.87 -5.02 0.51
N GLY A 88 7.85 -4.19 1.55
CA GLY A 88 9.03 -3.53 2.08
C GLY A 88 10.06 -4.48 2.69
N ASP A 89 9.72 -5.74 2.98
CA ASP A 89 10.68 -6.73 3.48
C ASP A 89 11.52 -7.36 2.35
N VAL A 90 11.00 -7.37 1.13
CA VAL A 90 11.62 -8.06 -0.03
C VAL A 90 11.64 -7.19 -1.29
N ILE A 91 11.56 -5.86 -1.12
CA ILE A 91 11.54 -4.94 -2.24
C ILE A 91 12.82 -5.09 -3.07
N GLY A 92 12.65 -5.38 -4.35
CA GLY A 92 13.75 -5.51 -5.29
C GLY A 92 14.16 -4.16 -5.89
N ASP A 93 14.79 -4.23 -7.05
CA ASP A 93 15.12 -3.03 -7.81
C ASP A 93 13.88 -2.52 -8.56
N LEU A 94 13.35 -1.37 -8.12
CA LEU A 94 12.30 -0.62 -8.84
C LEU A 94 12.87 0.27 -9.95
N GLY A 95 14.15 0.14 -10.27
CA GLY A 95 14.90 1.00 -11.18
C GLY A 95 15.31 2.30 -10.50
N GLU A 96 15.33 3.38 -11.26
CA GLU A 96 15.54 4.71 -10.69
C GLU A 96 14.32 5.11 -9.85
N LEU A 97 14.51 5.56 -8.61
CA LEU A 97 13.46 6.09 -7.74
C LEU A 97 12.93 7.48 -8.19
N THR A 98 13.04 7.76 -9.48
CA THR A 98 12.39 8.88 -10.17
C THR A 98 10.95 8.50 -10.50
N GLU A 99 10.09 9.49 -10.73
CA GLU A 99 8.71 9.23 -11.14
C GLU A 99 8.63 8.36 -12.39
N THR A 100 9.37 8.72 -13.44
CA THR A 100 9.43 7.95 -14.68
C THR A 100 9.95 6.53 -14.47
N GLY A 101 10.97 6.35 -13.62
CA GLY A 101 11.54 5.04 -13.34
C GLY A 101 10.54 4.10 -12.67
N ILE A 102 9.87 4.57 -11.61
CA ILE A 102 8.84 3.81 -10.90
C ILE A 102 7.66 3.48 -11.83
N ILE A 103 7.15 4.45 -12.58
CA ILE A 103 6.03 4.24 -13.51
C ILE A 103 6.38 3.22 -14.60
N ARG A 104 7.61 3.28 -15.14
CA ARG A 104 8.10 2.29 -16.10
C ARG A 104 8.11 0.89 -15.49
N SER A 105 8.65 0.73 -14.27
CA SER A 105 8.72 -0.57 -13.60
C SER A 105 7.34 -1.18 -13.33
N LEU A 106 6.35 -0.38 -12.91
CA LEU A 106 4.97 -0.85 -12.75
C LEU A 106 4.34 -1.27 -14.08
N ALA A 107 4.56 -0.48 -15.15
CA ALA A 107 4.02 -0.82 -16.46
C ALA A 107 4.67 -2.07 -17.06
N ASP A 108 5.97 -2.24 -16.91
CA ASP A 108 6.69 -3.43 -17.37
C ASP A 108 6.22 -4.68 -16.61
N ALA A 109 5.87 -4.54 -15.33
CA ALA A 109 5.25 -5.61 -14.56
C ALA A 109 3.86 -6.01 -15.12
N LEU A 110 3.04 -5.03 -15.51
CA LEU A 110 1.75 -5.28 -16.15
C LEU A 110 1.90 -5.95 -17.52
N ASP A 111 2.91 -5.54 -18.30
CA ASP A 111 3.18 -6.04 -19.66
C ASP A 111 3.66 -7.50 -19.65
N GLN A 112 4.56 -7.83 -18.72
CA GLN A 112 5.12 -9.18 -18.56
C GLN A 112 4.11 -10.21 -18.05
N THR A 113 2.97 -9.77 -17.53
CA THR A 113 1.98 -10.62 -16.84
C THR A 113 0.61 -10.62 -17.52
N THR A 114 0.60 -10.30 -18.81
CA THR A 114 -0.60 -10.30 -19.66
C THR A 114 -1.23 -11.68 -19.83
N ASN A 115 -0.43 -12.74 -19.72
CA ASN A 115 -0.86 -14.14 -19.82
C ASN A 115 -1.49 -14.71 -18.54
N LEU A 116 -1.36 -14.03 -17.40
CA LEU A 116 -1.95 -14.51 -16.14
C LEU A 116 -3.48 -14.54 -16.21
N VAL A 117 -4.06 -15.59 -15.65
CA VAL A 117 -5.52 -15.77 -15.54
C VAL A 117 -6.04 -15.51 -14.13
N GLN A 118 -7.36 -15.42 -13.98
CA GLN A 118 -8.04 -15.06 -12.73
C GLN A 118 -7.57 -15.90 -11.54
N GLY A 119 -7.12 -15.22 -10.48
CA GLY A 119 -6.63 -15.87 -9.26
C GLY A 119 -5.16 -16.29 -9.28
N GLU A 120 -4.44 -16.13 -10.40
CA GLU A 120 -2.99 -16.34 -10.44
C GLU A 120 -2.23 -15.14 -9.88
N SER A 121 -1.02 -15.42 -9.38
CA SER A 121 -0.08 -14.45 -8.83
C SER A 121 1.34 -14.84 -9.20
N VAL A 122 2.20 -13.86 -9.47
CA VAL A 122 3.63 -14.08 -9.75
C VAL A 122 4.47 -12.99 -9.12
N ALA A 123 5.58 -13.37 -8.48
CA ALA A 123 6.61 -12.45 -8.03
C ALA A 123 7.62 -12.23 -9.15
N LEU A 124 7.84 -10.98 -9.55
CA LEU A 124 8.82 -10.62 -10.56
C LEU A 124 10.20 -10.37 -9.94
N SER A 125 11.25 -10.34 -10.77
CA SER A 125 12.63 -10.05 -10.32
C SER A 125 12.79 -8.64 -9.74
N THR A 126 11.88 -7.71 -10.06
CA THR A 126 11.80 -6.37 -9.47
C THR A 126 11.25 -6.36 -8.04
N GLY A 127 10.78 -7.52 -7.54
CA GLY A 127 10.10 -7.63 -6.25
C GLY A 127 8.62 -7.24 -6.28
N ILE A 128 8.11 -6.76 -7.43
CA ILE A 128 6.67 -6.51 -7.62
C ILE A 128 5.97 -7.87 -7.77
N ILE A 129 4.97 -8.11 -6.93
CA ILE A 129 4.06 -9.23 -7.09
C ILE A 129 2.84 -8.76 -7.88
N VAL A 130 2.52 -9.45 -8.96
CA VAL A 130 1.34 -9.15 -9.77
C VAL A 130 0.31 -10.26 -9.61
N SER A 131 -0.89 -9.89 -9.22
CA SER A 131 -2.00 -10.83 -9.06
C SER A 131 -3.21 -10.43 -9.88
N VAL A 132 -3.92 -11.41 -10.42
CA VAL A 132 -5.16 -11.20 -11.19
C VAL A 132 -6.35 -11.16 -10.24
N LEU A 133 -6.38 -10.09 -9.44
CA LEU A 133 -7.40 -9.83 -8.42
C LEU A 133 -7.94 -8.42 -8.59
N ALA A 134 -9.27 -8.33 -8.61
CA ALA A 134 -10.03 -7.11 -8.42
C ALA A 134 -10.03 -6.70 -6.93
N PHE A 135 -10.57 -5.52 -6.63
CA PHE A 135 -10.51 -4.89 -5.29
C PHE A 135 -11.09 -5.74 -4.17
N GLU A 136 -12.32 -6.22 -4.31
CA GLU A 136 -12.92 -7.03 -3.26
C GLU A 136 -12.23 -8.39 -3.07
N PRO A 137 -11.90 -9.16 -4.13
CA PRO A 137 -11.05 -10.33 -4.02
C PRO A 137 -9.69 -10.06 -3.36
N ALA A 138 -9.01 -8.96 -3.70
CA ALA A 138 -7.74 -8.59 -3.10
C ALA A 138 -7.89 -8.41 -1.58
N LEU A 139 -8.86 -7.61 -1.13
CA LEU A 139 -9.12 -7.43 0.30
C LEU A 139 -9.49 -8.73 1.04
N ARG A 140 -10.05 -9.73 0.35
CA ARG A 140 -10.28 -11.06 0.94
C ARG A 140 -8.98 -11.87 1.02
N ALA A 141 -8.18 -11.82 -0.04
CA ALA A 141 -6.91 -12.53 -0.16
C ALA A 141 -5.86 -12.05 0.85
N LEU A 142 -5.89 -10.78 1.27
CA LEU A 142 -5.06 -10.31 2.39
C LEU A 142 -5.24 -11.21 3.62
N GLY A 143 -6.49 -11.56 3.95
CA GLY A 143 -6.87 -12.40 5.10
C GLY A 143 -6.80 -13.90 4.89
N ASP A 144 -6.35 -14.35 3.73
CA ASP A 144 -6.33 -15.75 3.37
C ASP A 144 -4.92 -16.34 3.56
N PRO A 145 -4.78 -17.46 4.29
CA PRO A 145 -3.50 -18.18 4.38
C PRO A 145 -2.97 -18.69 3.02
N SER A 146 -3.77 -18.63 1.94
CA SER A 146 -3.31 -18.94 0.57
C SER A 146 -2.16 -18.06 0.07
N GLY A 147 -1.96 -16.87 0.67
CA GLY A 147 -0.81 -16.01 0.39
C GLY A 147 -0.79 -15.36 -1.00
N LEU A 148 -1.95 -15.31 -1.68
CA LEU A 148 -2.08 -14.79 -3.04
C LEU A 148 -1.59 -13.33 -3.20
N ILE A 149 -1.82 -12.49 -2.19
CA ILE A 149 -1.22 -11.15 -2.09
C ILE A 149 -0.68 -10.93 -0.68
N GLY A 150 0.65 -10.92 -0.54
CA GLY A 150 1.32 -10.64 0.73
C GLY A 150 0.86 -11.59 1.83
N GLY A 151 1.39 -12.82 1.81
CA GLY A 151 1.11 -13.85 2.82
C GLY A 151 1.01 -13.24 4.22
N ALA A 152 -0.16 -13.41 4.84
CA ALA A 152 -0.29 -13.13 6.25
C ALA A 152 0.86 -13.84 6.96
N GLY A 153 1.49 -13.17 7.94
CA GLY A 153 2.23 -13.89 8.95
C GLY A 153 1.33 -14.92 9.64
N LYS A 154 1.79 -15.58 10.69
CA LYS A 154 1.00 -16.60 11.40
C LYS A 154 -0.40 -16.12 11.86
N GLU A 155 -0.64 -14.80 11.90
CA GLU A 155 -1.92 -14.17 12.23
C GLU A 155 -2.68 -13.75 10.96
N GLY A 156 -3.90 -14.27 10.78
CA GLY A 156 -4.78 -13.88 9.68
C GLY A 156 -5.31 -12.45 9.83
N VAL A 157 -5.63 -11.80 8.72
CA VAL A 157 -6.10 -10.39 8.68
C VAL A 157 -7.45 -10.17 9.35
N GLN A 158 -8.18 -11.23 9.66
CA GLN A 158 -9.42 -11.13 10.43
C GLN A 158 -9.19 -10.61 11.85
N ASP A 159 -7.99 -10.81 12.41
CA ASP A 159 -7.63 -10.37 13.75
C ASP A 159 -6.92 -9.02 13.77
N ARG A 160 -6.62 -8.46 12.59
CA ARG A 160 -5.96 -7.15 12.46
C ARG A 160 -6.97 -6.02 12.33
N PRO A 161 -6.68 -4.84 12.89
CA PRO A 161 -7.55 -3.68 12.74
C PRO A 161 -7.60 -3.24 11.26
N ARG A 162 -8.79 -2.82 10.82
CA ARG A 162 -9.09 -2.46 9.42
C ARG A 162 -9.71 -1.09 9.35
N PHE A 163 -9.18 -0.25 8.46
CA PHE A 163 -9.54 1.15 8.36
C PHE A 163 -9.86 1.54 6.92
N LEU A 164 -10.86 2.41 6.76
CA LEU A 164 -11.15 3.09 5.50
C LEU A 164 -10.89 4.58 5.70
N LEU A 165 -9.98 5.15 4.91
CA LEU A 165 -9.69 6.58 5.01
C LEU A 165 -10.90 7.41 4.57
N GLN A 166 -11.43 8.20 5.50
CA GLN A 166 -12.53 9.13 5.28
C GLN A 166 -12.33 10.40 6.11
N PRO A 167 -12.65 11.59 5.57
CA PRO A 167 -12.46 12.86 6.30
C PRO A 167 -13.28 12.96 7.59
N ASP A 168 -14.43 12.28 7.62
CA ASP A 168 -15.39 12.22 8.73
C ASP A 168 -15.17 11.02 9.66
N GLY A 169 -14.05 10.30 9.51
CA GLY A 169 -13.66 9.20 10.39
C GLY A 169 -13.07 9.67 11.72
N THR A 170 -12.86 8.71 12.63
CA THR A 170 -12.14 8.93 13.88
C THR A 170 -10.73 9.45 13.58
N ASP A 171 -10.21 10.41 14.35
CA ASP A 171 -8.85 10.90 14.14
C ASP A 171 -7.83 9.78 14.44
N ILE A 172 -6.86 9.61 13.56
CA ILE A 172 -5.81 8.59 13.68
C ILE A 172 -5.05 8.64 15.01
N ARG A 173 -4.98 9.82 15.65
CA ARG A 173 -4.34 9.99 16.96
C ARG A 173 -5.09 9.33 18.11
N GLU A 174 -6.34 8.93 17.90
CA GLU A 174 -7.15 8.20 18.87
C GLU A 174 -6.96 6.67 18.75
N LEU A 175 -6.23 6.19 17.74
CA LEU A 175 -5.99 4.77 17.55
C LEU A 175 -4.85 4.26 18.43
N ASP A 176 -4.96 2.99 18.85
CA ASP A 176 -3.81 2.22 19.31
C ASP A 176 -2.99 1.75 18.10
N THR A 177 -1.83 2.37 17.91
CA THR A 177 -0.96 2.17 16.74
C THR A 177 0.04 1.01 16.91
N ALA A 178 -0.06 0.21 17.99
CA ALA A 178 0.82 -0.95 18.18
C ALA A 178 0.49 -2.15 17.27
N ALA A 179 -0.73 -2.24 16.76
CA ALA A 179 -1.27 -3.45 16.13
C ALA A 179 -1.20 -3.50 14.59
N GLY A 180 -0.34 -2.68 13.95
CA GLY A 180 -0.29 -2.59 12.48
C GLY A 180 -1.68 -2.33 11.88
N GLY A 181 -2.03 -2.99 10.77
CA GLY A 181 -3.40 -3.01 10.27
C GLY A 181 -3.54 -2.89 8.76
N VAL A 182 -4.78 -2.88 8.28
CA VAL A 182 -5.12 -2.69 6.86
C VAL A 182 -5.75 -1.31 6.66
N PHE A 183 -5.12 -0.47 5.86
CA PHE A 183 -5.56 0.90 5.56
C PHE A 183 -5.99 0.99 4.11
N VAL A 184 -7.28 1.17 3.89
CA VAL A 184 -7.87 1.28 2.56
C VAL A 184 -8.07 2.74 2.20
N MET A 185 -7.60 3.13 1.01
CA MET A 185 -7.73 4.47 0.47
C MET A 185 -8.03 4.41 -1.03
N SER A 186 -8.62 5.48 -1.56
CA SER A 186 -8.72 5.69 -3.01
C SER A 186 -7.60 6.60 -3.50
N ASP A 187 -7.43 6.64 -4.82
CA ASP A 187 -6.65 7.66 -5.50
C ASP A 187 -7.27 9.07 -5.36
N HIS A 188 -6.97 9.96 -6.31
CA HIS A 188 -7.54 11.31 -6.38
C HIS A 188 -9.06 11.33 -6.64
N VAL A 189 -9.67 10.19 -7.03
CA VAL A 189 -11.11 10.05 -7.17
C VAL A 189 -11.70 9.45 -5.88
N PRO A 190 -12.75 10.06 -5.30
CA PRO A 190 -13.36 9.53 -4.08
C PRO A 190 -13.79 8.07 -4.21
N MET A 191 -13.62 7.32 -3.11
CA MET A 191 -14.13 5.95 -2.95
C MET A 191 -15.63 5.89 -3.31
N PRO A 192 -16.07 4.97 -4.20
CA PRO A 192 -17.48 4.82 -4.54
C PRO A 192 -18.32 4.54 -3.30
N ARG A 193 -19.44 5.27 -3.15
CA ARG A 193 -20.32 5.14 -1.97
C ARG A 193 -20.77 3.70 -1.69
N LYS A 194 -21.01 2.90 -2.74
CA LYS A 194 -21.38 1.48 -2.59
C LYS A 194 -20.24 0.65 -2.00
N ILE A 195 -19.02 0.84 -2.49
CA ILE A 195 -17.82 0.17 -2.00
C ILE A 195 -17.55 0.59 -0.54
N ALA A 196 -17.54 1.89 -0.25
CA ALA A 196 -17.34 2.40 1.10
C ALA A 196 -18.35 1.81 2.10
N LYS A 197 -19.65 1.83 1.78
CA LYS A 197 -20.70 1.19 2.62
C LYS A 197 -20.48 -0.31 2.79
N SER A 198 -20.01 -1.00 1.75
CA SER A 198 -19.69 -2.43 1.83
C SER A 198 -18.54 -2.69 2.80
N LEU A 199 -17.46 -1.92 2.71
CA LEU A 199 -16.31 -2.01 3.60
C LEU A 199 -16.66 -1.73 5.06
N ILE A 200 -17.44 -0.68 5.32
CA ILE A 200 -17.90 -0.35 6.68
C ILE A 200 -18.70 -1.51 7.28
N ARG A 201 -19.63 -2.11 6.52
CA ARG A 201 -20.37 -3.31 6.98
C ARG A 201 -19.47 -4.53 7.22
N ARG A 202 -18.33 -4.61 6.54
CA ARG A 202 -17.31 -5.64 6.72
C ARG A 202 -16.31 -5.32 7.85
N GLY A 203 -16.55 -4.25 8.62
CA GLY A 203 -15.74 -3.88 9.78
C GLY A 203 -14.50 -3.06 9.47
N TYR A 204 -14.47 -2.35 8.34
CA TYR A 204 -13.47 -1.29 8.12
C TYR A 204 -13.95 0.00 8.79
N ALA A 205 -13.29 0.41 9.86
CA ALA A 205 -13.62 1.60 10.61
C ALA A 205 -13.24 2.87 9.80
N PRO A 206 -14.13 3.87 9.67
CA PRO A 206 -13.76 5.16 9.10
C PRO A 206 -12.63 5.82 9.89
N LEU A 207 -11.58 6.26 9.20
CA LEU A 207 -10.38 6.85 9.79
C LEU A 207 -10.03 8.16 9.10
N SER A 208 -9.79 9.22 9.88
CA SER A 208 -9.31 10.51 9.39
C SER A 208 -7.85 10.73 9.78
N VAL A 209 -7.07 11.28 8.85
CA VAL A 209 -5.67 11.69 9.11
C VAL A 209 -5.53 13.20 9.30
N GLY A 210 -6.65 13.92 9.33
CA GLY A 210 -6.68 15.36 9.55
C GLY A 210 -7.85 16.06 8.87
N PRO A 211 -8.01 17.38 9.09
CA PRO A 211 -9.20 18.13 8.68
C PRO A 211 -9.22 18.51 7.19
N ARG A 212 -8.16 18.21 6.43
CA ARG A 212 -8.04 18.56 5.01
C ARG A 212 -8.13 17.32 4.14
N MET A 213 -8.71 17.47 2.95
CA MET A 213 -8.54 16.49 1.88
C MET A 213 -7.09 16.50 1.43
N LEU A 214 -6.42 15.36 1.56
CA LEU A 214 -5.01 15.20 1.21
C LEU A 214 -4.85 14.22 0.05
N GLN A 215 -3.74 14.34 -0.65
CA GLN A 215 -3.30 13.34 -1.62
C GLN A 215 -2.96 12.03 -0.89
N THR A 216 -3.16 10.91 -1.58
CA THR A 216 -2.92 9.55 -1.06
C THR A 216 -1.52 9.40 -0.44
N ALA A 217 -0.49 9.92 -1.11
CA ALA A 217 0.90 9.88 -0.62
C ALA A 217 1.07 10.61 0.73
N HIS A 218 0.39 11.74 0.94
CA HIS A 218 0.44 12.47 2.21
C HIS A 218 -0.30 11.73 3.32
N CYS A 219 -1.44 11.10 3.00
CA CYS A 219 -2.15 10.25 3.96
C CYS A 219 -1.24 9.12 4.45
N ILE A 220 -0.52 8.46 3.54
CA ILE A 220 0.44 7.39 3.86
C ILE A 220 1.54 7.92 4.79
N THR A 221 2.14 9.08 4.48
CA THR A 221 3.15 9.69 5.34
C THR A 221 2.63 10.00 6.75
N LEU A 222 1.39 10.48 6.87
CA LEU A 222 0.77 10.77 8.17
C LEU A 222 0.48 9.49 8.96
N ILE A 223 -0.02 8.43 8.31
CA ILE A 223 -0.18 7.12 8.93
C ILE A 223 1.17 6.64 9.48
N HIS A 224 2.21 6.64 8.65
CA HIS A 224 3.55 6.25 9.09
C HIS A 224 4.04 7.08 10.28
N ASN A 225 3.88 8.40 10.25
CA ASN A 225 4.30 9.25 11.36
C ASN A 225 3.58 8.91 12.69
N GLU A 226 2.29 8.59 12.68
CA GLU A 226 1.57 8.23 13.91
C GLU A 226 1.98 6.84 14.43
N PHE A 227 2.29 5.90 13.54
CA PHE A 227 2.82 4.59 13.92
C PHE A 227 4.27 4.65 14.40
N ASP A 228 5.11 5.50 13.78
CA ASP A 228 6.51 5.71 14.19
C ASP A 228 6.61 6.45 15.54
N ARG A 229 5.61 7.25 15.90
CA ARG A 229 5.51 7.93 17.21
C ARG A 229 5.01 7.02 18.33
N SER A 230 4.46 5.86 17.99
CA SER A 230 3.90 4.95 18.99
C SER A 230 5.00 4.48 19.94
N PRO A 231 4.84 4.64 21.27
CA PRO A 231 5.82 4.17 22.23
C PRO A 231 5.89 2.63 22.32
N LEU A 232 5.01 1.93 21.59
CA LEU A 232 4.81 0.49 21.62
C LEU A 232 5.61 -0.26 20.52
N ARG A 233 6.48 0.43 19.76
CA ARG A 233 7.53 -0.18 18.93
C ARG A 233 8.87 -0.29 19.69
#